data_AF-A0A1S3DDS2-F1
#
_entry.id   AF-A0A1S3DDS2-F1
#
_cell.length_a   1.000
_cell.length_b   1.000
_cell.length_c   1.000
_cell.angle_alpha   90.00
_cell.angle_beta   90.00
_cell.angle_gamma   90.00
#
_symmetry.space_group_name_H-M   'P 1'
#
loop_
_entity.id
_entity.type
_entity.pdbx_description
1 polymer ?
#
loop_
_entity_poly.entity_id
_entity_poly.type
_entity_poly.pdbx_seq_one_letter_code
_entity_poly.pdbx_strand_id
1 'polypeptide(L)'
;MDRIREVKSVYCEPRRNDELENVMLGYFTAIKQAELRSSNTSEKNTGALLFTIFRGKISEGIDFADNYARSVISVGIPFPSIQDEKVKLKRSYNDTHAQKKGKHTT
;
A
#
# COMPACT_ATOMS: atom_id res chain seq x y z
N MET A 1 -10.10 13.25 9.56
CA MET A 1 -9.86 12.89 8.13
C MET A 1 -10.20 14.06 7.19
N ASP A 2 -10.85 15.10 7.69
CA ASP A 2 -11.54 16.12 6.90
C ASP A 2 -10.56 17.03 6.16
N ARG A 3 -9.46 17.41 6.83
CA ARG A 3 -8.38 18.21 6.23
C ARG A 3 -7.74 17.55 5.00
N ILE A 4 -7.60 16.22 5.00
CA ILE A 4 -7.04 15.50 3.85
C ILE A 4 -8.08 15.46 2.72
N ARG A 5 -9.35 15.26 3.06
CA ARG A 5 -10.46 15.23 2.08
C ARG A 5 -10.69 16.57 1.39
N GLU A 6 -10.33 17.69 2.03
CA GLU A 6 -10.31 19.00 1.38
C GLU A 6 -9.31 19.07 0.21
N VAL A 7 -8.23 18.30 0.26
CA VAL A 7 -7.10 18.40 -0.68
C VAL A 7 -7.02 17.21 -1.63
N LYS A 8 -7.52 16.03 -1.22
CA LYS A 8 -7.48 14.80 -2.03
C LYS A 8 -8.74 13.97 -1.84
N SER A 9 -9.21 13.38 -2.93
CA SER A 9 -10.23 12.33 -2.90
C SER A 9 -9.63 11.05 -2.31
N VAL A 10 -10.16 10.62 -1.16
CA VAL A 10 -9.60 9.50 -0.40
C VAL A 10 -10.34 8.20 -0.74
N TYR A 11 -9.59 7.18 -1.13
CA TYR A 11 -10.05 5.83 -1.42
C TYR A 11 -9.33 4.84 -0.50
N CYS A 12 -9.96 3.71 -0.21
CA CYS A 12 -9.41 2.65 0.61
C CYS A 12 -9.61 1.30 -0.07
N GLU A 13 -8.64 0.40 0.05
CA GLU A 13 -8.77 -0.97 -0.42
C GLU A 13 -9.99 -1.64 0.22
N PRO A 14 -10.96 -2.14 -0.59
CA PRO A 14 -12.13 -2.80 -0.03
C PRO A 14 -11.75 -4.18 0.50
N ARG A 15 -12.53 -4.70 1.45
CA ARG A 15 -12.34 -6.10 1.90
C ARG A 15 -12.77 -7.10 0.84
N ARG A 16 -13.91 -6.86 0.20
CA ARG A 16 -14.46 -7.74 -0.84
C ARG A 16 -13.83 -7.47 -2.19
N ASN A 17 -13.80 -8.48 -3.06
CA ASN A 17 -13.14 -8.38 -4.37
C ASN A 17 -14.03 -7.69 -5.42
N ASP A 18 -15.35 -7.90 -5.34
CA ASP A 18 -16.36 -7.28 -6.20
C ASP A 18 -16.39 -5.74 -6.13
N GLU A 19 -15.97 -5.17 -5.01
CA GLU A 19 -15.90 -3.70 -4.84
C GLU A 19 -14.59 -3.09 -5.38
N LEU A 20 -13.57 -3.91 -5.65
CA LEU A 20 -12.22 -3.43 -5.98
C LEU A 20 -12.21 -2.59 -7.26
N GLU A 21 -12.90 -3.07 -8.29
CA GLU A 21 -12.95 -2.39 -9.59
C GLU A 21 -13.59 -1.00 -9.47
N ASN A 22 -14.68 -0.89 -8.71
CA ASN A 22 -15.38 0.39 -8.50
C ASN A 22 -14.50 1.40 -7.75
N VAL A 23 -13.78 0.95 -6.73
CA VAL A 23 -12.84 1.82 -5.97
C VAL A 23 -11.72 2.30 -6.87
N MET A 24 -11.13 1.41 -7.66
CA MET A 24 -10.02 1.74 -8.58
C MET A 24 -10.48 2.68 -9.70
N LEU A 25 -11.66 2.45 -10.27
CA LEU A 25 -12.26 3.33 -11.27
C LEU A 25 -12.48 4.73 -10.69
N GLY A 26 -13.00 4.83 -9.47
CA GLY A 26 -13.15 6.11 -8.76
C GLY A 26 -11.81 6.81 -8.55
N TYR A 27 -10.80 6.06 -8.10
CA TYR A 27 -9.43 6.57 -7.88
C TYR A 27 -8.84 7.17 -9.16
N PHE A 28 -8.83 6.42 -10.27
CA PHE A 28 -8.27 6.90 -11.53
C PHE A 28 -9.06 8.07 -12.11
N THR A 29 -10.39 8.06 -11.99
CA THR A 29 -11.26 9.15 -12.44
C THR A 29 -10.95 10.43 -11.66
N ALA A 30 -10.78 10.35 -10.34
CA ALA A 30 -10.46 11.52 -9.52
C ALA A 30 -9.11 12.15 -9.89
N ILE A 31 -8.10 11.35 -10.26
CA ILE A 31 -6.80 11.85 -10.72
C ILE A 31 -6.94 12.58 -12.05
N LYS A 32 -7.55 11.95 -13.06
CA LYS A 32 -7.76 12.58 -14.37
C LYS A 32 -8.51 13.90 -14.27
N GLN A 33 -9.56 13.94 -13.44
CA GLN A 33 -10.31 15.17 -13.23
C GLN A 33 -9.47 16.28 -12.57
N ALA A 34 -8.59 15.94 -11.62
CA ALA A 34 -7.69 16.91 -11.00
C ALA A 34 -6.61 17.42 -11.98
N GLU A 35 -6.12 16.57 -12.87
CA GLU A 35 -5.17 16.97 -13.92
C GLU A 35 -5.78 18.00 -14.88
N LEU A 36 -7.01 17.76 -15.34
CA LEU A 36 -7.73 18.69 -16.22
C LEU A 36 -7.96 20.06 -15.56
N ARG A 37 -8.23 20.08 -14.24
CA ARG A 37 -8.49 21.31 -13.46
C ARG A 37 -7.25 22.13 -13.13
N SER A 38 -6.05 21.53 -13.20
CA SER A 38 -4.78 22.21 -12.87
C SER A 38 -4.45 23.42 -13.74
N SER A 39 -5.22 23.66 -14.80
CA SER A 39 -5.03 24.79 -15.71
C SER A 39 -5.80 26.07 -15.35
N ASN A 40 -6.83 26.05 -14.48
CA ASN A 40 -7.73 27.23 -14.39
C ASN A 40 -8.53 27.51 -13.10
N THR A 41 -8.26 26.90 -11.94
CA THR A 41 -9.16 27.13 -10.77
C THR A 41 -8.52 27.02 -9.39
N SER A 42 -8.97 27.89 -8.47
CA SER A 42 -8.64 27.98 -7.04
C SER A 42 -9.18 26.81 -6.19
N GLU A 43 -9.42 25.64 -6.79
CA GLU A 43 -9.94 24.48 -6.07
C GLU A 43 -8.84 23.81 -5.24
N LYS A 44 -9.20 23.43 -4.01
CA LYS A 44 -8.27 22.79 -3.07
C LYS A 44 -7.93 21.35 -3.44
N ASN A 45 -8.79 20.66 -4.21
CA ASN A 45 -8.60 19.25 -4.52
C ASN A 45 -7.58 19.06 -5.65
N THR A 46 -6.46 18.43 -5.31
CA THR A 46 -5.28 18.27 -6.17
C THR A 46 -5.10 16.85 -6.70
N GLY A 47 -6.05 15.94 -6.45
CA GLY A 47 -5.99 14.55 -6.93
C GLY A 47 -6.55 13.55 -5.93
N ALA A 48 -6.00 12.34 -5.94
CA ALA A 48 -6.48 11.25 -5.09
C ALA A 48 -5.41 10.71 -4.13
N LEU A 49 -5.87 10.05 -3.08
CA LEU A 49 -5.08 9.29 -2.12
C LEU A 49 -5.71 7.90 -1.97
N LEU A 50 -4.90 6.85 -2.07
CA LEU A 50 -5.35 5.47 -1.91
C LEU A 50 -4.67 4.84 -0.69
N PHE A 51 -5.46 4.40 0.28
CA PHE A 51 -4.99 3.59 1.41
C PHE A 51 -5.11 2.11 1.07
N THR A 52 -3.98 1.40 1.15
CA THR A 52 -3.90 -0.04 0.91
C THR A 52 -3.23 -0.74 2.08
N ILE A 53 -3.27 -2.06 2.08
CA ILE A 53 -2.57 -2.88 3.07
C ILE A 53 -1.50 -3.73 2.40
N PHE A 54 -0.44 -4.06 3.13
CA PHE A 54 0.54 -5.05 2.68
C PHE A 54 -0.10 -6.43 2.55
N ARG A 55 0.30 -7.18 1.51
CA ARG A 55 -0.31 -8.47 1.14
C ARG A 55 -1.81 -8.34 0.83
N GLY A 56 -2.24 -7.14 0.49
CA GLY A 56 -3.55 -6.84 -0.05
C GLY A 56 -3.59 -7.05 -1.56
N LYS A 57 -4.81 -7.05 -2.10
CA LYS A 57 -5.09 -7.24 -3.53
C LYS A 57 -4.39 -6.18 -4.37
N ILE A 58 -4.42 -4.93 -3.91
CA ILE A 58 -3.82 -3.79 -4.61
C ILE A 58 -2.29 -3.83 -4.50
N SER A 59 -1.74 -4.27 -3.37
CA SER A 59 -0.29 -4.24 -3.12
C SER A 59 0.54 -5.21 -3.97
N GLU A 60 -0.10 -6.22 -4.58
CA GLU A 60 0.58 -7.25 -5.37
C GLU A 60 0.09 -7.30 -6.84
N GLY A 61 -1.18 -6.96 -7.10
CA GLY A 61 -1.82 -7.23 -8.39
C GLY A 61 -2.12 -6.02 -9.27
N ILE A 62 -1.81 -4.80 -8.84
CA ILE A 62 -2.12 -3.58 -9.60
C ILE A 62 -0.86 -2.77 -9.86
N ASP A 63 -0.62 -2.44 -11.13
CA ASP A 63 0.41 -1.51 -11.56
C ASP A 63 -0.15 -0.08 -11.70
N PHE A 64 0.63 0.91 -11.28
CA PHE A 64 0.25 2.32 -11.33
C PHE A 64 1.14 3.06 -12.34
N ALA A 65 0.76 2.96 -13.62
CA ALA A 65 1.44 3.67 -14.70
C ALA A 65 1.23 5.21 -14.61
N ASP A 66 2.13 5.95 -15.24
CA ASP A 66 2.02 7.40 -15.43
C ASP A 66 1.70 8.13 -14.12
N ASN A 67 0.73 9.04 -14.15
CA ASN A 67 0.39 9.91 -13.03
C ASN A 67 -0.49 9.25 -11.97
N TYR A 68 -0.80 7.96 -12.09
CA TYR A 68 -1.68 7.28 -11.15
C TYR A 68 -1.04 7.00 -9.79
N ALA A 69 0.29 7.04 -9.65
CA ALA A 69 0.96 7.05 -8.36
C ALA A 69 2.31 7.80 -8.44
N ARG A 70 2.32 9.08 -8.06
CA ARG A 70 3.54 9.91 -8.07
C ARG A 70 4.40 9.74 -6.83
N SER A 71 3.81 9.25 -5.74
CA SER A 71 4.50 8.93 -4.49
C SER A 71 3.80 7.77 -3.81
N VAL A 72 4.59 6.85 -3.25
CA VAL A 72 4.11 5.73 -2.45
C VAL A 72 4.78 5.82 -1.08
N ILE A 73 3.95 5.79 -0.03
CA ILE A 73 4.43 5.89 1.36
C ILE A 73 4.14 4.57 2.06
N SER A 74 5.19 3.94 2.57
CA SER A 74 5.09 2.76 3.43
C SER A 74 5.08 3.20 4.89
N VAL A 75 4.04 2.82 5.65
CA VAL A 75 4.00 3.03 7.10
C VAL A 75 4.42 1.74 7.81
N GLY A 76 5.66 1.73 8.29
CA GLY A 76 6.27 0.57 8.96
C GLY A 76 6.90 -0.45 8.00
N ILE A 77 7.25 -1.61 8.57
CA ILE A 77 7.82 -2.76 7.84
C ILE A 77 6.81 -3.91 7.89
N PRO A 78 6.42 -4.51 6.76
CA PRO A 78 5.43 -5.60 6.73
C PRO A 78 6.02 -6.92 7.25
N PHE A 79 5.88 -7.17 8.55
CA PHE A 79 6.24 -8.46 9.12
C PHE A 79 5.21 -9.54 8.80
N PRO A 80 5.63 -10.81 8.65
CA PRO A 80 4.70 -11.93 8.61
C PRO A 80 4.03 -12.11 9.98
N SER A 81 2.86 -12.74 10.01
CA SER A 81 2.15 -13.01 11.27
C SER A 81 3.01 -13.89 12.17
N ILE A 82 3.25 -13.45 13.40
CA ILE A 82 4.02 -14.20 14.41
C ILE A 82 3.29 -15.50 14.80
N GLN A 83 1.97 -15.53 14.61
CA GLN A 83 1.14 -16.69 14.94
C GLN A 83 1.18 -17.79 13.87
N ASP A 84 1.60 -17.46 12.65
CA ASP A 84 1.72 -18.39 11.53
C ASP A 84 2.72 -19.52 11.87
N GLU A 85 2.27 -20.75 11.70
CA GLU A 85 3.05 -21.94 12.02
C GLU A 85 4.35 -22.04 11.21
N LYS A 86 4.32 -21.65 9.93
CA LYS A 86 5.53 -21.63 9.08
C LYS A 86 6.54 -20.62 9.60
N VAL A 87 6.07 -19.46 10.06
CA VAL A 87 6.92 -18.42 10.64
C VAL A 87 7.57 -18.91 11.93
N LYS A 88 6.79 -19.55 12.82
CA LYS A 88 7.29 -20.14 14.06
C LYS A 88 8.34 -21.23 13.80
N LEU A 89 8.04 -22.17 12.91
CA LEU A 89 8.94 -23.26 12.55
C LEU A 89 10.24 -22.71 11.95
N LYS A 90 10.13 -21.77 11.00
CA LYS A 90 11.30 -21.17 10.37
C LYS A 90 12.15 -20.38 11.35
N ARG A 91 11.52 -19.64 12.27
CA ARG A 91 12.21 -18.92 13.34
C ARG A 91 12.96 -19.89 14.25
N SER A 92 12.30 -20.93 14.76
CA SER A 92 12.93 -21.95 15.62
C SER A 92 14.11 -22.64 14.94
N TYR A 93 13.97 -22.99 13.65
CA TYR A 93 15.06 -23.55 12.87
C TYR A 93 16.23 -22.58 12.74
N ASN A 94 15.96 -21.34 12.32
CA ASN A 94 16.99 -20.33 12.16
C ASN A 94 17.71 -20.02 13.49
N ASP A 95 16.98 -19.93 14.60
CA ASP A 95 17.53 -19.65 15.93
C ASP A 95 18.47 -20.79 16.39
N THR A 96 18.09 -22.05 16.16
CA THR A 96 18.92 -23.23 16.47
C THR A 96 20.19 -23.28 15.63
N HIS A 97 20.10 -22.89 14.36
CA HIS A 97 21.21 -23.00 13.41
C HIS A 97 22.08 -21.73 13.33
N ALA A 98 21.62 -20.58 13.83
CA ALA A 98 22.42 -19.36 13.94
C ALA A 98 23.61 -19.54 14.89
N GLN A 99 23.44 -20.30 15.99
CA GLN A 99 24.49 -20.56 16.97
C GLN A 99 25.65 -21.41 16.42
N LYS A 100 25.43 -22.20 15.36
CA LYS A 100 26.45 -23.06 14.76
C LYS A 100 27.44 -22.30 13.86
N LYS A 101 27.07 -21.11 13.36
CA LYS A 101 27.93 -20.31 12.47
C LYS A 101 29.01 -19.48 13.19
N GLY A 102 29.00 -19.43 14.53
CA GLY A 102 29.96 -18.65 15.33
C GLY A 102 31.14 -19.43 15.92
N LYS A 103 31.33 -20.72 15.59
CA LYS A 103 32.35 -21.60 16.23
C LYS A 103 33.46 -22.10 15.28
N HIS A 104 33.88 -21.28 14.32
CA HIS A 104 35.12 -21.52 13.56
C HIS A 104 36.02 -20.28 13.62
N THR A 105 36.71 -20.09 14.74
CA THR A 105 37.99 -19.37 14.80
C THR A 105 38.64 -19.63 16.15
N THR A 106 39.51 -20.63 16.21
CA THR A 106 40.85 -20.60 16.81
C THR A 106 41.60 -21.80 16.24
#